data_AF-A0A7X8V4S9-F1
#
_entry.id   AF-A0A7X8V4S9-F1
#
_cell.length_a   1.000
_cell.length_b   1.000
_cell.length_c   1.000
_cell.angle_alpha   90.00
_cell.angle_beta   90.00
_cell.angle_gamma   90.00
#
_symmetry.space_group_name_H-M   'P 1'
#
loop_
_entity.id
_entity.type
_entity.pdbx_description
1 polymer ?
#
loop_
_entity_poly.entity_id
_entity_poly.type
_entity_poly.pdbx_seq_one_letter_code
_entity_poly.pdbx_strand_id
1 'polypeptide(L)'
;MRDFFLLALLAHLVGDFVLQPAAINNRKEQGKVSGFLLHSLVVFLLTFLAVHWYGLLTALLYGLLVTAAHLLLDLGKYFAGRRVKPGTELFLFLTDQLFHLAVVFFSIYRFVPVAPDPGILGFYSQIFPGDAIPALAAGLPGAEEGLTRGLQVAVIYTAALFGGAILIQKILYWLTGKT
;
A
#
# COMPACT_ATOMS: atom_id res chain seq x y z
N MET A 1 4.39 13.45 9.23
CA MET A 1 5.10 12.18 8.90
C MET A 1 4.26 10.95 9.20
N ARG A 2 3.70 10.82 10.41
CA ARG A 2 2.93 9.64 10.82
C ARG A 2 1.75 9.34 9.90
N ASP A 3 0.87 10.31 9.65
CA ASP A 3 -0.35 10.07 8.86
C ASP A 3 -0.05 9.77 7.39
N PHE A 4 0.92 10.49 6.81
CA PHE A 4 1.42 10.19 5.46
C PHE A 4 1.87 8.72 5.34
N PHE A 5 2.69 8.25 6.28
CA PHE A 5 3.15 6.87 6.29
C PHE A 5 1.99 5.89 6.46
N LEU A 6 1.05 6.15 7.38
CA LEU A 6 -0.11 5.28 7.59
C LEU A 6 -1.01 5.21 6.36
N LEU A 7 -1.21 6.32 5.65
CA LEU A 7 -1.96 6.37 4.39
C LEU A 7 -1.26 5.56 3.29
N ALA A 8 0.05 5.73 3.12
CA ALA A 8 0.83 4.97 2.15
C ALA A 8 0.88 3.46 2.49
N LEU A 9 1.03 3.13 3.77
CA LEU A 9 0.99 1.76 4.26
C LEU A 9 -0.38 1.13 4.01
N LEU A 10 -1.47 1.85 4.32
CA LEU A 10 -2.82 1.37 4.06
C LEU A 10 -3.05 1.14 2.56
N ALA A 11 -2.61 2.06 1.70
CA ALA A 11 -2.70 1.91 0.24
C ALA A 11 -1.99 0.64 -0.24
N HIS A 12 -0.78 0.37 0.26
CA HIS A 12 -0.05 -0.86 -0.04
C HIS A 12 -0.79 -2.11 0.42
N LEU A 13 -1.25 -2.15 1.69
CA LEU A 13 -1.98 -3.29 2.24
C LEU A 13 -3.27 -3.59 1.47
N VAL A 14 -4.03 -2.54 1.12
CA VAL A 14 -5.24 -2.67 0.31
C VAL A 14 -4.89 -3.16 -1.10
N GLY A 15 -3.85 -2.61 -1.72
CA GLY A 15 -3.39 -3.01 -3.04
C GLY A 15 -3.05 -4.51 -3.11
N ASP A 16 -2.19 -4.98 -2.22
CA ASP A 16 -1.64 -6.34 -2.30
C ASP A 16 -2.53 -7.41 -1.68
N PHE A 17 -3.33 -7.08 -0.65
CA PHE A 17 -4.13 -8.08 0.06
C PHE A 17 -5.63 -8.03 -0.22
N VAL A 18 -6.16 -6.86 -0.61
CA VAL A 18 -7.61 -6.70 -0.86
C VAL A 18 -7.90 -6.66 -2.35
N LEU A 19 -7.13 -5.89 -3.12
CA LEU A 19 -7.39 -5.60 -4.54
C LEU A 19 -6.48 -6.37 -5.52
N GLN A 20 -5.77 -7.39 -5.04
CA GLN A 20 -5.00 -8.32 -5.87
C GLN A 20 -5.73 -9.69 -5.98
N PRO A 21 -6.77 -9.82 -6.81
CA PRO A 21 -7.50 -11.07 -6.96
C PRO A 21 -6.63 -12.18 -7.54
N ALA A 22 -7.00 -13.43 -7.26
CA ALA A 22 -6.29 -14.63 -7.74
C ALA A 22 -6.07 -14.62 -9.26
N ALA A 23 -7.00 -14.05 -10.04
CA ALA A 23 -6.85 -13.92 -11.49
C ALA A 23 -5.64 -13.06 -11.92
N ILE A 24 -5.33 -11.99 -11.18
CA ILE A 24 -4.14 -11.16 -11.44
C ILE A 24 -2.88 -11.93 -11.05
N ASN A 25 -2.91 -12.60 -9.90
CA ASN A 25 -1.77 -13.40 -9.45
C ASN A 25 -1.44 -14.53 -10.44
N ASN A 26 -2.45 -15.27 -10.92
CA ASN A 26 -2.28 -16.31 -11.93
C ASN A 26 -1.69 -15.78 -13.24
N ARG A 27 -2.05 -14.54 -13.64
CA ARG A 27 -1.44 -13.90 -14.82
C ARG A 27 0.05 -13.59 -14.58
N LYS A 28 0.41 -13.10 -13.40
CA LYS A 28 1.80 -12.82 -13.02
C LYS A 28 2.64 -14.10 -12.99
N GLU A 29 2.10 -15.17 -12.41
CA GLU A 29 2.74 -16.50 -12.36
C GLU A 29 2.95 -17.10 -13.77
N GLN A 30 2.03 -16.84 -14.70
CA GLN A 30 2.18 -17.19 -16.12
C GLN A 30 3.13 -16.26 -16.90
N GLY A 31 3.75 -15.27 -16.24
CA GLY A 31 4.62 -14.28 -16.87
C GLY A 31 3.91 -13.28 -17.78
N LYS A 32 2.57 -13.16 -17.68
CA LYS A 32 1.81 -12.21 -18.52
C LYS A 32 2.01 -10.80 -18.02
N VAL A 33 2.62 -9.96 -18.86
CA VAL A 33 2.89 -8.52 -18.59
C VAL A 33 1.62 -7.77 -18.13
N SER A 34 0.45 -8.12 -18.67
CA SER A 34 -0.82 -7.51 -18.27
C SER A 34 -1.18 -7.71 -16.79
N GLY A 35 -0.72 -8.79 -16.15
CA GLY A 35 -0.91 -9.00 -14.72
C GLY A 35 -0.10 -7.99 -13.89
N PHE A 36 1.16 -7.79 -14.26
CA PHE A 36 2.05 -6.82 -13.59
C PHE A 36 1.59 -5.38 -13.79
N LEU A 37 1.22 -5.00 -15.02
CA LEU A 37 0.78 -3.64 -15.32
C LEU A 37 -0.55 -3.28 -14.65
N LEU A 38 -1.51 -4.21 -14.62
CA LEU A 38 -2.80 -3.97 -13.97
C LEU A 38 -2.61 -3.78 -12.46
N HIS A 39 -1.81 -4.64 -11.82
CA HIS A 39 -1.49 -4.51 -10.40
C HIS A 39 -0.76 -3.20 -10.10
N SER A 40 0.24 -2.86 -10.89
CA SER A 40 1.01 -1.61 -10.75
C SER A 40 0.11 -0.38 -10.88
N LEU A 41 -0.87 -0.41 -11.80
CA LEU A 41 -1.84 0.68 -11.93
C LEU A 41 -2.72 0.82 -10.68
N VAL A 42 -3.16 -0.29 -10.08
CA VAL A 42 -3.92 -0.27 -8.83
C VAL A 42 -3.07 0.31 -7.71
N VAL A 43 -1.83 -0.14 -7.55
CA VAL A 43 -0.89 0.38 -6.54
C VAL A 43 -0.65 1.88 -6.74
N PHE A 44 -0.45 2.33 -7.97
CA PHE A 44 -0.29 3.75 -8.30
C PHE A 44 -1.51 4.57 -7.89
N LEU A 45 -2.71 4.16 -8.31
CA LEU A 45 -3.93 4.90 -8.04
C LEU A 45 -4.22 4.96 -6.53
N LEU A 46 -4.08 3.84 -5.82
CA LEU A 46 -4.27 3.80 -4.37
C LEU A 46 -3.27 4.68 -3.65
N THR A 47 -1.99 4.60 -4.02
CA THR A 47 -0.93 5.40 -3.38
C THR A 47 -1.15 6.89 -3.65
N PHE A 48 -1.39 7.26 -4.92
CA PHE A 48 -1.68 8.63 -5.32
C PHE A 48 -2.88 9.19 -4.54
N LEU A 49 -4.02 8.49 -4.55
CA LEU A 49 -5.22 8.93 -3.85
C LEU A 49 -5.04 8.97 -2.34
N ALA A 50 -4.25 8.07 -1.74
CA ALA A 50 -4.00 8.09 -0.31
C ALA A 50 -3.18 9.31 0.12
N VAL A 51 -2.17 9.72 -0.67
CA VAL A 51 -1.23 10.78 -0.28
C VAL A 51 -1.46 12.15 -0.95
N HIS A 52 -2.42 12.27 -1.87
CA HIS A 52 -2.69 13.54 -2.58
C HIS A 52 -3.02 14.72 -1.67
N TRP A 53 -3.50 14.48 -0.44
CA TRP A 53 -3.71 15.51 0.59
C TRP A 53 -2.47 16.36 0.90
N TYR A 54 -1.27 15.88 0.54
CA TYR A 54 0.01 16.57 0.74
C TYR A 54 0.55 17.22 -0.55
N GLY A 55 -0.32 17.44 -1.53
CA GLY A 55 0.00 18.09 -2.80
C GLY A 55 0.03 17.11 -3.97
N LEU A 56 -0.54 17.53 -5.11
CA LEU A 56 -0.69 16.67 -6.30
C LEU A 56 0.65 16.24 -6.89
N LEU A 57 1.63 17.15 -6.96
CA LEU A 57 2.96 16.83 -7.49
C LEU A 57 3.70 15.85 -6.57
N THR A 58 3.65 16.08 -5.24
CA THR A 58 4.21 15.18 -4.24
C THR A 58 3.61 13.78 -4.36
N ALA A 59 2.28 13.69 -4.45
CA ALA A 59 1.60 12.42 -4.59
C ALA A 59 1.87 11.72 -5.92
N LEU A 60 1.98 12.47 -7.03
CA LEU A 60 2.37 11.92 -8.32
C LEU A 60 3.77 11.31 -8.25
N LEU A 61 4.75 12.07 -7.77
CA LEU A 61 6.14 11.63 -7.70
C LEU A 61 6.33 10.47 -6.72
N TYR A 62 5.71 10.54 -5.53
CA TYR A 62 5.74 9.46 -4.54
C TYR A 62 5.05 8.20 -5.08
N GLY A 63 3.86 8.35 -5.66
CA GLY A 63 3.12 7.26 -6.28
C GLY A 63 3.88 6.58 -7.40
N LEU A 64 4.53 7.36 -8.28
CA LEU A 64 5.38 6.83 -9.36
C LEU A 64 6.59 6.05 -8.79
N LEU A 65 7.27 6.60 -7.78
CA LEU A 65 8.41 5.92 -7.16
C LEU A 65 8.00 4.59 -6.53
N VAL A 66 6.95 4.61 -5.70
CA VAL A 66 6.46 3.40 -5.01
C VAL A 66 5.99 2.37 -6.04
N THR A 67 5.26 2.79 -7.07
CA THR A 67 4.78 1.87 -8.13
C THR A 67 5.91 1.27 -8.93
N ALA A 68 6.91 2.07 -9.31
CA ALA A 68 8.07 1.56 -10.05
C ALA A 68 8.83 0.53 -9.23
N ALA A 69 9.06 0.81 -7.94
CA ALA A 69 9.71 -0.13 -7.03
C ALA A 69 8.86 -1.39 -6.81
N HIS A 70 7.53 -1.25 -6.65
CA HIS A 70 6.59 -2.37 -6.52
C HIS A 70 6.64 -3.29 -7.75
N LEU A 71 6.54 -2.72 -8.95
CA LEU A 71 6.66 -3.47 -10.21
C LEU A 71 7.99 -4.23 -10.31
N LEU A 72 9.11 -3.60 -9.92
CA LEU A 72 10.43 -4.24 -9.94
C LEU A 72 10.53 -5.40 -8.94
N LEU A 73 9.96 -5.24 -7.74
CA LEU A 73 9.92 -6.30 -6.74
C LEU A 73 9.04 -7.47 -7.20
N ASP A 74 7.85 -7.18 -7.75
CA ASP A 74 6.96 -8.17 -8.33
C ASP A 74 7.63 -8.99 -9.45
N LEU A 75 8.34 -8.30 -10.36
CA LEU A 75 9.13 -8.96 -11.40
C LEU A 75 10.27 -9.79 -10.80
N GLY A 76 10.98 -9.24 -9.82
CA GLY A 76 12.04 -9.93 -9.08
C GLY A 76 11.55 -11.21 -8.44
N LYS A 77 10.40 -11.17 -7.76
CA LYS A 77 9.71 -12.32 -7.18
C LYS A 77 9.37 -13.36 -8.24
N TYR A 78 8.81 -12.94 -9.37
CA TYR A 78 8.50 -13.86 -10.48
C TYR A 78 9.77 -14.59 -10.99
N PHE A 79 10.86 -13.86 -11.23
CA PHE A 79 12.11 -14.48 -11.69
C PHE A 79 12.77 -15.35 -10.63
N ALA A 80 12.68 -14.97 -9.34
CA ALA A 80 13.14 -15.79 -8.24
C ALA A 80 12.33 -17.09 -8.16
N GLY A 81 10.99 -17.01 -8.19
CA GLY A 81 10.04 -18.12 -8.15
C GLY A 81 10.36 -19.24 -9.14
N ARG A 82 10.80 -18.90 -10.35
CA ARG A 82 11.21 -19.89 -11.37
C ARG A 82 12.44 -20.74 -11.00
N ARG A 83 13.22 -20.32 -10.00
CA ARG A 83 14.49 -20.95 -9.60
C ARG A 83 14.43 -21.60 -8.22
N VAL A 84 13.38 -21.38 -7.44
CA VAL A 84 13.33 -21.85 -6.05
C VAL A 84 12.77 -23.27 -5.93
N LYS A 85 13.19 -23.97 -4.88
CA LYS A 85 12.73 -25.33 -4.58
C LYS A 85 11.32 -25.32 -3.98
N PRO A 86 10.52 -26.38 -4.20
CA PRO A 86 9.27 -26.59 -3.47
C PRO A 86 9.49 -26.45 -1.95
N GLY A 87 8.60 -25.72 -1.27
CA GLY A 87 8.68 -25.48 0.18
C GLY A 87 9.36 -24.16 0.59
N THR A 88 9.80 -23.32 -0.35
CA THR A 88 10.36 -21.99 -0.05
C THR A 88 9.39 -20.82 -0.30
N GLU A 89 8.18 -21.12 -0.79
CA GLU A 89 7.14 -20.15 -1.14
C GLU A 89 6.77 -19.20 0.00
N LEU A 90 6.69 -19.71 1.24
CA LEU A 90 6.41 -18.89 2.42
C LEU A 90 7.50 -17.84 2.63
N PHE A 91 8.77 -18.23 2.55
CA PHE A 91 9.91 -17.33 2.73
C PHE A 91 10.01 -16.32 1.59
N LEU A 92 9.72 -16.75 0.35
CA LEU A 92 9.67 -15.85 -0.81
C LEU A 92 8.57 -14.80 -0.61
N PHE A 93 7.38 -15.21 -0.15
CA PHE A 93 6.30 -14.29 0.19
C PHE A 93 6.67 -13.31 1.32
N LEU A 94 7.25 -13.79 2.42
CA LEU A 94 7.65 -12.92 3.54
C LEU A 94 8.72 -11.90 3.11
N THR A 95 9.73 -12.36 2.36
CA THR A 95 10.80 -11.49 1.84
C THR A 95 10.24 -10.44 0.89
N ASP A 96 9.30 -10.84 0.04
CA ASP A 96 8.60 -9.95 -0.89
C ASP A 96 7.83 -8.85 -0.14
N GLN A 97 6.99 -9.21 0.85
CA GLN A 97 6.28 -8.20 1.65
C GLN A 97 7.23 -7.28 2.42
N LEU A 98 8.33 -7.81 2.97
CA LEU A 98 9.33 -7.01 3.68
C LEU A 98 9.97 -5.96 2.77
N PHE A 99 10.32 -6.31 1.53
CA PHE A 99 10.87 -5.35 0.58
C PHE A 99 9.85 -4.29 0.17
N HIS A 100 8.59 -4.66 -0.05
CA HIS A 100 7.55 -3.69 -0.34
C HIS A 100 7.33 -2.71 0.82
N LEU A 101 7.26 -3.21 2.06
CA LEU A 101 7.17 -2.37 3.25
C LEU A 101 8.38 -1.46 3.41
N ALA A 102 9.58 -1.97 3.12
CA ALA A 102 10.80 -1.17 3.13
C ALA A 102 10.73 -0.03 2.09
N VAL A 103 10.26 -0.31 0.87
CA VAL A 103 10.05 0.73 -0.15
C VAL A 103 9.10 1.82 0.35
N VAL A 104 7.93 1.43 0.89
CA VAL A 104 6.96 2.40 1.42
C VAL A 104 7.58 3.24 2.52
N PHE A 105 8.25 2.60 3.49
CA PHE A 105 8.86 3.26 4.64
C PHE A 105 10.02 4.18 4.23
N PHE A 106 10.99 3.71 3.45
CA PHE A 106 12.17 4.50 3.11
C PHE A 106 11.87 5.60 2.10
N SER A 107 10.89 5.41 1.21
CA SER A 107 10.52 6.45 0.24
C SER A 107 9.98 7.70 0.91
N ILE A 108 9.38 7.61 2.11
CA ILE A 108 8.85 8.79 2.80
C ILE A 108 9.96 9.82 3.10
N TYR A 109 11.21 9.40 3.33
CA TYR A 109 12.31 10.32 3.63
C TYR A 109 12.71 11.21 2.46
N ARG A 110 12.32 10.83 1.22
CA ARG A 110 12.53 11.66 0.03
C ARG A 110 11.40 12.67 -0.19
N PHE A 111 10.25 12.42 0.42
CA PHE A 111 9.02 13.19 0.27
C PHE A 111 8.49 13.64 1.62
N VAL A 112 9.37 13.82 2.62
CA VAL A 112 8.99 14.22 3.98
C VAL A 112 8.05 15.41 3.86
N PRO A 113 6.81 15.30 4.34
CA PRO A 113 5.77 16.24 3.95
C PRO A 113 6.09 17.62 4.49
N VAL A 114 5.99 18.60 3.60
CA VAL A 114 5.42 19.91 3.94
C VAL A 114 3.97 19.63 4.33
N ALA A 115 3.42 20.32 5.34
CA ALA A 115 2.07 20.09 5.88
C ALA A 115 0.97 19.85 4.80
N PRO A 116 -0.18 19.24 5.14
CA PRO A 116 -1.28 19.05 4.20
C PRO A 116 -1.56 20.29 3.34
N ASP A 117 -1.79 20.10 2.05
CA ASP A 117 -1.92 21.19 1.08
C ASP A 117 -3.21 21.99 1.35
N PRO A 118 -3.12 23.30 1.68
CA PRO A 118 -4.30 24.10 2.01
C PRO A 118 -5.31 24.22 0.86
N GLY A 119 -4.84 24.21 -0.39
CA GLY A 119 -5.70 24.28 -1.57
C GLY A 119 -6.53 23.02 -1.74
N ILE A 120 -5.91 21.85 -1.51
CA ILE A 120 -6.61 20.56 -1.56
C ILE A 120 -7.61 20.45 -0.40
N LEU A 121 -7.21 20.83 0.81
CA LEU A 121 -8.11 20.85 1.97
C LEU A 121 -9.30 21.80 1.75
N GLY A 122 -9.05 22.99 1.19
CA GLY A 122 -10.08 23.96 0.84
C GLY A 122 -11.03 23.47 -0.25
N PHE A 123 -10.54 22.69 -1.22
CA PHE A 123 -11.40 22.05 -2.23
C PHE A 123 -12.34 21.03 -1.57
N TYR A 124 -11.83 20.17 -0.70
CA TYR A 124 -12.67 19.14 -0.06
C TYR A 124 -13.65 19.69 0.97
N SER A 125 -13.33 20.79 1.65
CA SER A 125 -14.28 21.44 2.56
C SER A 125 -15.52 22.00 1.84
N GLN A 126 -15.43 22.25 0.53
CA GLN A 126 -16.58 22.65 -0.29
C GLN A 126 -17.47 21.46 -0.69
N ILE A 127 -16.92 20.24 -0.74
CA ILE A 127 -17.62 19.05 -1.22
C ILE A 127 -18.22 18.25 -0.07
N PHE A 128 -17.48 18.11 1.03
CA PHE A 128 -17.90 17.34 2.19
C PHE A 128 -18.42 18.28 3.28
N PRO A 129 -19.74 18.32 3.53
CA PRO A 129 -20.29 19.12 4.62
C PRO A 129 -19.85 18.54 5.97
N GLY A 130 -19.32 19.39 6.85
CA GLY A 130 -18.97 19.03 8.23
C GLY A 130 -17.68 19.69 8.73
N ASP A 131 -17.44 19.55 10.04
CA ASP A 131 -16.35 20.27 10.72
C ASP A 131 -15.01 19.52 10.69
N ALA A 132 -14.98 18.26 10.26
CA ALA A 132 -13.79 17.42 10.34
C ALA A 132 -12.65 17.89 9.40
N ILE A 133 -12.96 18.19 8.13
CA ILE A 133 -11.96 18.68 7.16
C ILE A 133 -11.50 20.10 7.52
N PRO A 134 -12.40 21.05 7.86
CA PRO A 134 -11.99 22.34 8.41
C PRO A 134 -11.16 22.24 9.69
N ALA A 135 -11.50 21.34 10.62
CA ALA A 135 -10.76 21.13 11.86
C ALA A 135 -9.35 20.60 11.61
N LEU A 136 -9.20 19.66 10.67
CA LEU A 136 -7.90 19.15 10.25
C LEU A 136 -7.08 20.23 9.54
N ALA A 137 -7.72 21.01 8.66
CA ALA A 137 -7.08 22.10 7.93
C ALA A 137 -6.63 23.25 8.85
N ALA A 138 -7.41 23.54 9.90
CA ALA A 138 -7.07 24.52 10.92
C ALA A 138 -6.10 23.99 11.98
N GLY A 139 -5.67 22.72 11.90
CA GLY A 139 -4.78 22.10 12.87
C GLY A 139 -5.36 22.06 14.28
N LEU A 140 -6.70 21.91 14.41
CA LEU A 140 -7.36 21.93 15.70
C LEU A 140 -6.86 20.77 16.59
N PRO A 141 -6.61 21.03 17.88
CA PRO A 141 -6.19 20.00 18.82
C PRO A 141 -7.17 18.82 18.83
N GLY A 142 -6.65 17.60 18.66
CA GLY A 142 -7.43 16.35 18.65
C GLY A 142 -7.92 15.88 17.28
N ALA A 143 -8.00 16.75 16.26
CA ALA A 143 -8.39 16.35 14.90
C ALA A 143 -7.33 15.46 14.24
N GLU A 144 -6.06 15.88 14.30
CA GLU A 144 -4.92 15.08 13.81
C GLU A 144 -4.82 13.74 14.55
N GLU A 145 -5.02 13.76 15.88
CA GLU A 145 -4.94 12.54 16.69
C GLU A 145 -6.09 11.56 16.37
N GLY A 146 -7.30 12.07 16.16
CA GLY A 146 -8.44 11.26 15.70
C GLY A 146 -8.18 10.61 14.34
N LEU A 147 -7.64 11.36 13.38
CA LEU A 147 -7.25 10.83 12.06
C LEU A 147 -6.18 9.75 12.20
N THR A 148 -5.10 10.02 12.93
CA THR A 148 -4.04 9.03 13.20
C THR A 148 -4.64 7.74 13.75
N ARG A 149 -5.48 7.84 14.80
CA ARG A 149 -6.08 6.66 15.44
C ARG A 149 -6.95 5.88 14.46
N GLY A 150 -7.77 6.57 13.67
CA GLY A 150 -8.58 5.96 12.61
C GLY A 150 -7.73 5.20 11.59
N LEU A 151 -6.64 5.82 11.11
CA LEU A 151 -5.71 5.20 10.17
C LEU A 151 -4.99 3.99 10.79
N GLN A 152 -4.57 4.07 12.04
CA GLN A 152 -3.97 2.93 12.76
C GLN A 152 -4.94 1.75 12.85
N VAL A 153 -6.20 2.01 13.21
CA VAL A 153 -7.24 0.97 13.25
C VAL A 153 -7.41 0.35 11.86
N ALA A 154 -7.55 1.17 10.81
CA ALA A 154 -7.71 0.68 9.44
C ALA A 154 -6.51 -0.20 8.98
N VAL A 155 -5.28 0.24 9.26
CA VAL A 155 -4.05 -0.52 8.96
C VAL A 155 -4.05 -1.85 9.70
N ILE A 156 -4.30 -1.85 11.01
CA ILE A 156 -4.28 -3.05 11.85
C ILE A 156 -5.33 -4.06 11.36
N TYR A 157 -6.56 -3.62 11.13
CA TYR A 157 -7.64 -4.50 10.66
C TYR A 157 -7.34 -5.05 9.27
N THR A 158 -6.84 -4.23 8.35
CA THR A 158 -6.51 -4.68 6.99
C THR A 158 -5.39 -5.72 7.01
N ALA A 159 -4.32 -5.44 7.77
CA ALA A 159 -3.20 -6.36 7.93
C ALA A 159 -3.61 -7.67 8.61
N ALA A 160 -4.39 -7.60 9.70
CA ALA A 160 -4.80 -8.79 10.46
C ALA A 160 -5.79 -9.66 9.69
N LEU A 161 -6.82 -9.07 9.07
CA LEU A 161 -7.87 -9.83 8.39
C LEU A 161 -7.40 -10.38 7.04
N PHE A 162 -6.82 -9.55 6.18
CA PHE A 162 -6.47 -9.95 4.81
C PHE A 162 -5.04 -10.49 4.74
N GLY A 163 -4.08 -9.73 5.28
CA GLY A 163 -2.68 -10.17 5.35
C GLY A 163 -2.52 -11.43 6.19
N GLY A 164 -3.19 -11.50 7.35
CA GLY A 164 -3.20 -12.66 8.22
C GLY A 164 -3.81 -13.89 7.57
N ALA A 165 -4.94 -13.76 6.87
CA ALA A 165 -5.55 -14.88 6.14
C ALA A 165 -4.61 -15.47 5.09
N ILE A 166 -3.96 -14.62 4.28
CA ILE A 166 -2.99 -15.06 3.27
C ILE A 166 -1.77 -15.72 3.92
N LEU A 167 -1.26 -15.14 5.01
CA LEU A 167 -0.14 -15.71 5.75
C LEU A 167 -0.47 -17.10 6.31
N ILE A 168 -1.64 -17.27 6.94
CA ILE A 168 -2.10 -18.56 7.45
C ILE A 168 -2.20 -19.57 6.31
N GLN A 169 -2.78 -19.19 5.16
CA GLN A 169 -2.84 -20.06 3.98
C GLN A 169 -1.45 -20.51 3.52
N LYS A 170 -0.48 -19.59 3.44
CA LYS A 170 0.91 -19.92 3.04
C LYS A 170 1.61 -20.82 4.07
N ILE A 171 1.36 -20.63 5.36
CA ILE A 171 1.88 -21.49 6.43
C ILE A 171 1.28 -22.90 6.33
N LEU A 172 -0.04 -23.02 6.16
CA LEU A 172 -0.71 -24.31 6.01
C LEU A 172 -0.19 -25.08 4.78
N TYR A 173 -0.03 -24.38 3.66
CA TYR A 173 0.57 -24.97 2.46
C TYR A 173 2.00 -25.45 2.71
N TRP A 174 2.81 -24.65 3.40
CA TRP A 174 4.18 -25.01 3.74
C TRP A 174 4.26 -26.24 4.66
N LEU A 175 3.37 -26.35 5.65
CA LEU A 175 3.34 -27.48 6.58
C LEU A 175 2.79 -28.78 5.97
N THR A 176 1.78 -28.67 5.11
CA THR A 176 0.99 -29.84 4.67
C THR A 176 1.24 -30.24 3.22
N GLY A 177 1.84 -29.36 2.42
CA GLY A 177 1.98 -29.54 0.97
C GLY A 177 0.65 -29.54 0.20
N LYS A 178 -0.46 -29.16 0.84
CA LYS A 178 -1.81 -29.14 0.26
C LYS A 178 -2.38 -27.72 0.33
N THR A 179 -2.99 -27.27 -0.76
CA THR A 179 -3.90 -26.11 -0.78
C THR A 179 -5.33 -26.60 -0.87
#